data_AF-A0A5N7B9C6-F1
#
_entry.id   AF-A0A5N7B9C6-F1
#
_cell.length_a   1.000
_cell.length_b   1.000
_cell.length_c   1.000
_cell.angle_alpha   90.00
_cell.angle_beta   90.00
_cell.angle_gamma   90.00
#
_symmetry.space_group_name_H-M   'P 1'
#
loop_
_entity.id
_entity.type
_entity.pdbx_description
1 polymer ?
#
loop_
_entity_poly.entity_id
_entity_poly.type
_entity_poly.pdbx_seq_one_letter_code
_entity_poly.pdbx_strand_id
1 'polypeptide(L)'
;MAAMKEPDLLNSTPSLQDKEYDSYSWELLDDHPLRSHPAECIPGLTSYVARHFAFLRKQWTELVFPLVCLFLMFLIVIQFVAALPFGLTYIIFRSGIEEQKGFLQWPAELRREPSTCILYNPQAQDAVQYAINAGCSGAKVDLRVQGVEFLVGSVSDPKASGPLDLLYINPLVKKLDARNPIEISPTSPEESDPMGLFDEDPAQPFMLFLDLHTSAQAAWPHLVSQLMPLKQKGYLSYRNGTRVIPRPVTIVLTGLDTLDFSDVVGSDHGSIADSIMFDASLEQFAKEDYGSSSREPQSSRSLGGSNSASTEADTTSGLKQHHDSSYQLLTATANFTRSIGFPHRGGRFSPQQIARVRTQVRAAHRRGLRARYEGVSNYPPAVRRMIWRILVREGADIVEFDGRRCKIPWWRRFFVAGGMECRGQKGDTGSV
;
A
#
# COMPACT_ATOMS: atom_id res chain seq x y z
N MET A 1 72.91 -15.99 62.16
CA MET A 1 73.58 -17.30 62.22
C MET A 1 74.02 -17.61 60.79
N ALA A 2 75.19 -17.19 60.32
CA ALA A 2 76.53 -17.47 60.81
C ALA A 2 76.80 -18.97 60.90
N ALA A 3 77.49 -19.51 59.89
CA ALA A 3 78.69 -20.35 60.04
C ALA A 3 79.24 -20.61 58.61
N MET A 4 80.30 -19.93 58.15
CA MET A 4 81.73 -20.06 58.47
C MET A 4 82.38 -21.39 58.03
N LYS A 5 83.44 -21.20 57.24
CA LYS A 5 84.76 -21.87 57.25
C LYS A 5 84.98 -23.16 56.44
N GLU A 6 85.62 -22.96 55.29
CA GLU A 6 86.90 -23.56 54.79
C GLU A 6 87.92 -23.97 55.89
N PRO A 7 89.06 -24.67 55.61
CA PRO A 7 89.75 -24.93 54.33
C PRO A 7 90.44 -26.33 54.19
N ASP A 8 91.14 -26.56 53.06
CA ASP A 8 92.56 -27.03 52.96
C ASP A 8 92.81 -27.52 51.52
N LEU A 9 93.46 -26.77 50.61
CA LEU A 9 94.84 -26.24 50.57
C LEU A 9 95.92 -27.33 50.46
N LEU A 10 96.48 -27.49 49.26
CA LEU A 10 97.89 -27.77 48.96
C LEU A 10 98.09 -27.51 47.45
N ASN A 11 98.52 -26.30 47.09
CA ASN A 11 99.93 -25.92 46.84
C ASN A 11 100.51 -26.53 45.56
N SER A 12 100.64 -25.70 44.52
CA SER A 12 101.95 -25.19 44.11
C SER A 12 101.81 -24.17 42.96
N THR A 13 102.02 -22.89 43.27
CA THR A 13 102.45 -21.80 42.36
C THR A 13 103.89 -22.07 41.89
N PRO A 14 104.42 -21.51 40.76
CA PRO A 14 104.44 -20.06 40.47
C PRO A 14 104.22 -19.69 38.97
N SER A 15 103.45 -18.64 38.68
CA SER A 15 103.83 -17.23 38.51
C SER A 15 104.37 -16.84 37.12
N LEU A 16 103.74 -15.79 36.58
CA LEU A 16 104.30 -14.78 35.67
C LEU A 16 104.48 -15.18 34.20
N GLN A 17 103.49 -14.84 33.38
CA GLN A 17 103.59 -13.63 32.53
C GLN A 17 102.25 -13.31 31.86
N ASP A 18 101.51 -12.39 32.48
CA ASP A 18 100.53 -11.55 31.79
C ASP A 18 101.29 -10.67 30.79
N LYS A 19 101.48 -11.13 29.56
CA LYS A 19 101.91 -10.29 28.41
C LYS A 19 101.87 -11.04 27.08
N GLU A 20 100.78 -11.75 26.78
CA GLU A 20 100.57 -12.26 25.41
C GLU A 20 99.08 -12.48 25.10
N TYR A 21 98.20 -11.61 25.63
CA TYR A 21 96.75 -11.81 25.52
C TYR A 21 96.07 -11.08 24.34
N ASP A 22 96.81 -10.35 23.49
CA ASP A 22 96.20 -9.52 22.43
C ASP A 22 96.72 -9.79 20.99
N SER A 23 97.50 -10.85 20.74
CA SER A 23 97.98 -11.15 19.38
C SER A 23 97.03 -12.03 18.54
N TYR A 24 95.93 -12.51 19.12
CA TYR A 24 95.05 -13.53 18.51
C TYR A 24 93.57 -13.10 18.35
N SER A 25 93.24 -11.82 18.55
CA SER A 25 91.84 -11.36 18.44
C SER A 25 91.28 -11.34 17.01
N TRP A 26 92.14 -11.44 15.99
CA TRP A 26 91.74 -11.45 14.58
C TRP A 26 91.39 -12.87 14.07
N GLU A 27 91.83 -13.93 14.76
CA GLU A 27 91.48 -15.32 14.43
C GLU A 27 90.07 -15.74 14.92
N LEU A 28 89.39 -14.87 15.67
CA LEU A 28 88.01 -15.08 16.16
C LEU A 28 86.92 -14.49 15.24
N LEU A 29 87.32 -13.88 14.12
CA LEU A 29 86.43 -13.34 13.09
C LEU A 29 86.34 -14.25 11.85
N ASP A 30 87.12 -15.33 11.79
CA ASP A 30 86.92 -16.35 10.78
C ASP A 30 85.69 -17.19 11.13
N ASP A 31 84.73 -17.21 10.22
CA ASP A 31 83.46 -17.93 10.34
C ASP A 31 83.70 -19.42 10.59
N HIS A 32 83.58 -19.81 11.85
CA HIS A 32 83.72 -21.21 12.27
C HIS A 32 82.60 -22.05 11.60
N PRO A 33 82.92 -23.19 10.95
CA PRO A 33 81.97 -23.98 10.15
C PRO A 33 80.82 -24.65 10.93
N LEU A 34 80.68 -24.37 12.23
CA LEU A 34 79.65 -24.90 13.12
C LEU A 34 78.62 -23.84 13.58
N ARG A 35 78.76 -22.58 13.14
CA ARG A 35 77.82 -21.48 13.47
C ARG A 35 76.97 -20.98 12.30
N SER A 36 77.13 -21.53 11.09
CA SER A 36 76.21 -21.26 9.98
C SER A 36 74.93 -22.09 10.12
N HIS A 37 73.78 -21.42 10.00
CA HIS A 37 72.51 -22.09 9.81
C HIS A 37 72.57 -22.84 8.48
N PRO A 38 72.07 -24.09 8.39
CA PRO A 38 72.13 -24.85 7.15
C PRO A 38 71.34 -24.12 6.06
N ALA A 39 72.04 -23.55 5.08
CA ALA A 39 71.45 -22.87 3.93
C ALA A 39 71.02 -23.84 2.82
N GLU A 40 71.34 -25.14 2.97
CA GLU A 40 70.94 -26.18 2.03
C GLU A 40 69.79 -27.01 2.60
N CYS A 41 68.57 -26.57 2.29
CA CYS A 41 67.42 -27.47 2.25
C CYS A 41 67.72 -28.59 1.25
N ILE A 42 67.79 -29.84 1.74
CA ILE A 42 67.90 -31.13 1.03
C ILE A 42 67.81 -30.98 -0.51
N PRO A 43 68.91 -31.17 -1.26
CA PRO A 43 68.91 -30.99 -2.70
C PRO A 43 67.97 -32.02 -3.33
N GLY A 44 66.85 -31.54 -3.86
CA GLY A 44 65.84 -32.37 -4.51
C GLY A 44 64.45 -32.31 -3.88
N LEU A 45 64.30 -31.92 -2.60
CA LEU A 45 62.97 -31.85 -2.00
C LEU A 45 62.16 -30.67 -2.56
N THR A 46 62.78 -29.50 -2.73
CA THR A 46 62.15 -28.31 -3.30
C THR A 46 61.78 -28.50 -4.77
N SER A 47 62.62 -29.17 -5.56
CA SER A 47 62.33 -29.46 -6.98
C SER A 47 61.32 -30.60 -7.14
N TYR A 48 61.30 -31.58 -6.23
CA TYR A 48 60.28 -32.63 -6.17
C TYR A 48 58.92 -32.05 -5.77
N VAL A 49 58.88 -31.22 -4.72
CA VAL A 49 57.68 -30.50 -4.28
C VAL A 49 57.21 -29.54 -5.36
N ALA A 50 58.09 -28.77 -6.00
CA ALA A 50 57.72 -27.89 -7.12
C ALA A 50 57.18 -28.68 -8.33
N ARG A 51 57.75 -29.84 -8.68
CA ARG A 51 57.20 -30.72 -9.73
C ARG A 51 55.85 -31.31 -9.34
N HIS A 52 55.67 -31.73 -8.09
CA HIS A 52 54.39 -32.23 -7.60
C HIS A 52 53.33 -31.14 -7.56
N PHE A 53 53.66 -29.92 -7.13
CA PHE A 53 52.76 -28.77 -7.19
C PHE A 53 52.44 -28.38 -8.63
N ALA A 54 53.39 -28.43 -9.56
CA ALA A 54 53.13 -28.18 -10.98
C ALA A 54 52.22 -29.25 -11.59
N PHE A 55 52.41 -30.52 -11.24
CA PHE A 55 51.57 -31.64 -11.67
C PHE A 55 50.16 -31.55 -11.08
N LEU A 56 50.05 -31.30 -9.77
CA LEU A 56 48.78 -31.08 -9.07
C LEU A 56 48.05 -29.86 -9.63
N ARG A 57 48.75 -28.75 -9.87
CA ARG A 57 48.17 -27.55 -10.48
C ARG A 57 47.64 -27.84 -11.88
N LYS A 58 48.39 -28.58 -12.70
CA LYS A 58 47.97 -29.00 -14.03
C LYS A 58 46.74 -29.91 -13.99
N GLN A 59 46.69 -30.89 -13.09
CA GLN A 59 45.52 -31.74 -12.89
C GLN A 59 44.30 -30.94 -12.39
N TRP A 60 44.51 -29.98 -11.50
CA TRP A 60 43.45 -29.10 -11.00
C TRP A 60 42.88 -28.20 -12.11
N THR A 61 43.72 -27.63 -12.98
CA THR A 61 43.26 -26.76 -14.07
C THR A 61 42.60 -27.52 -15.20
N GLU A 62 43.10 -28.71 -15.55
CA GLU A 62 42.63 -29.48 -16.72
C GLU A 62 41.41 -30.36 -16.41
N LEU A 63 41.23 -30.82 -15.16
CA LEU A 63 40.15 -31.75 -14.81
C LEU A 63 39.21 -31.19 -13.74
N VAL A 64 39.74 -30.67 -12.64
CA VAL A 64 38.91 -30.27 -11.50
C VAL A 64 38.15 -28.97 -11.79
N PHE A 65 38.84 -27.95 -12.31
CA PHE A 65 38.23 -26.66 -12.65
C PHE A 65 37.07 -26.79 -13.67
N PRO A 66 37.20 -27.48 -14.81
CA PRO A 66 36.09 -27.64 -15.74
C PRO A 66 34.93 -28.46 -15.16
N LEU A 67 35.20 -29.47 -14.32
CA LEU A 67 34.14 -30.22 -13.63
C LEU A 67 33.38 -29.36 -12.61
N VAL A 68 34.08 -28.51 -11.86
CA VAL A 68 33.46 -27.54 -10.94
C VAL A 68 32.63 -26.52 -11.72
N CYS A 69 33.12 -26.01 -12.85
CA CYS A 69 32.36 -25.12 -13.73
C CYS A 69 31.10 -25.80 -14.29
N LEU A 70 31.20 -27.06 -14.72
CA LEU A 70 30.05 -27.86 -15.18
C LEU A 70 29.02 -28.05 -14.06
N PHE A 71 29.48 -28.34 -12.85
CA PHE A 71 28.62 -28.48 -11.69
C PHE A 71 27.92 -27.16 -11.33
N LEU A 72 28.64 -26.03 -11.38
CA LEU A 72 28.04 -24.70 -11.17
C LEU A 72 27.02 -24.34 -12.26
N MET A 73 27.32 -24.65 -13.54
CA MET A 73 26.36 -24.51 -14.64
C MET A 73 25.11 -25.36 -14.40
N PHE A 74 25.28 -26.60 -13.96
CA PHE A 74 24.17 -27.50 -13.63
C PHE A 74 23.32 -26.95 -12.48
N LEU A 75 23.92 -26.40 -11.41
CA LEU A 75 23.20 -25.74 -10.33
C LEU A 75 22.42 -24.51 -10.80
N ILE A 76 23.00 -23.70 -11.70
CA ILE A 76 22.30 -22.55 -12.31
C ILE A 76 21.11 -23.04 -13.15
N VAL A 77 21.27 -24.12 -13.92
CA VAL A 77 20.17 -24.72 -14.68
C VAL A 77 19.07 -25.26 -13.77
N ILE A 78 19.41 -25.95 -12.67
CA ILE A 78 18.42 -26.39 -11.67
C ILE A 78 17.70 -25.20 -11.06
N GLN A 79 18.42 -24.14 -10.69
CA GLN A 79 17.81 -22.93 -10.13
C GLN A 79 16.88 -22.25 -11.14
N PHE A 80 17.25 -22.23 -12.41
CA PHE A 80 16.41 -21.73 -13.50
C PHE A 80 15.17 -22.61 -13.70
N VAL A 81 15.31 -23.93 -13.73
CA VAL A 81 14.20 -24.89 -13.86
C VAL A 81 13.26 -24.84 -12.66
N ALA A 82 13.78 -24.65 -11.45
CA ALA A 82 12.99 -24.46 -10.24
C ALA A 82 12.27 -23.10 -10.21
N ALA A 83 12.86 -22.06 -10.81
CA ALA A 83 12.24 -20.74 -10.99
C ALA A 83 11.25 -20.69 -12.17
N LEU A 84 11.39 -21.59 -13.14
CA LEU A 84 10.56 -21.72 -14.34
C LEU A 84 9.07 -21.88 -14.05
N PRO A 85 8.59 -22.74 -13.11
CA PRO A 85 7.17 -22.80 -12.76
C PRO A 85 6.67 -21.48 -12.17
N PHE A 86 7.48 -20.73 -11.42
CA PHE A 86 7.11 -19.41 -10.91
C PHE A 86 7.03 -18.37 -12.04
N GLY A 87 7.98 -18.39 -12.98
CA GLY A 87 7.97 -17.57 -14.20
C GLY A 87 6.84 -17.93 -15.17
N LEU A 88 6.50 -19.22 -15.31
CA LEU A 88 5.38 -19.71 -16.10
C LEU A 88 4.04 -19.44 -15.43
N THR A 89 3.93 -19.44 -14.09
CA THR A 89 2.72 -18.90 -13.45
C THR A 89 2.56 -17.41 -13.72
N TYR A 90 3.65 -16.63 -13.76
CA TYR A 90 3.62 -15.22 -14.18
C TYR A 90 3.25 -15.06 -15.67
N ILE A 91 3.69 -16.01 -16.49
CA ILE A 91 3.20 -16.43 -17.81
C ILE A 91 1.68 -16.51 -17.98
N ILE A 92 1.15 -17.54 -17.32
CA ILE A 92 -0.16 -18.15 -17.48
C ILE A 92 -1.24 -17.35 -16.76
N PHE A 93 -0.96 -16.76 -15.59
CA PHE A 93 -1.88 -15.79 -14.96
C PHE A 93 -2.02 -14.49 -15.76
N ARG A 94 -1.20 -14.31 -16.80
CA ARG A 94 -1.10 -13.09 -17.59
C ARG A 94 -1.52 -13.27 -19.04
N SER A 95 -1.53 -14.52 -19.53
CA SER A 95 -2.20 -14.95 -20.76
C SER A 95 -3.62 -15.50 -20.50
N GLY A 96 -4.03 -15.64 -19.24
CA GLY A 96 -5.35 -16.17 -18.87
C GLY A 96 -6.49 -15.19 -19.09
N ILE A 97 -7.38 -15.58 -20.01
CA ILE A 97 -8.64 -14.94 -20.43
C ILE A 97 -8.42 -13.90 -21.53
N GLU A 98 -8.51 -14.35 -22.78
CA GLU A 98 -9.13 -13.54 -23.84
C GLU A 98 -10.39 -12.92 -23.23
N GLU A 99 -10.35 -11.62 -22.95
CA GLU A 99 -11.54 -10.88 -22.57
C GLU A 99 -12.54 -11.11 -23.70
N GLN A 100 -13.65 -11.80 -23.37
CA GLN A 100 -14.84 -11.69 -24.19
C GLN A 100 -15.04 -10.20 -24.43
N LYS A 101 -15.31 -9.81 -25.68
CA LYS A 101 -15.66 -8.46 -26.11
C LYS A 101 -16.99 -7.97 -25.50
N GLY A 102 -17.31 -8.39 -24.29
CA GLY A 102 -18.51 -8.11 -23.53
C GLY A 102 -18.27 -7.02 -22.49
N PHE A 103 -19.39 -6.49 -22.03
CA PHE A 103 -19.51 -5.51 -20.97
C PHE A 103 -18.83 -6.00 -19.67
N LEU A 104 -18.04 -5.12 -19.02
CA LEU A 104 -17.37 -5.40 -17.74
C LEU A 104 -18.42 -5.43 -16.62
N GLN A 105 -18.75 -6.64 -16.14
CA GLN A 105 -19.75 -6.84 -15.09
C GLN A 105 -19.10 -7.20 -13.75
N TRP A 106 -19.67 -6.71 -12.64
CA TRP A 106 -19.31 -7.13 -11.30
C TRP A 106 -19.55 -8.64 -11.15
N PRO A 107 -18.58 -9.42 -10.61
CA PRO A 107 -18.70 -10.87 -10.55
C PRO A 107 -19.96 -11.31 -9.81
N ALA A 108 -20.72 -12.23 -10.40
CA ALA A 108 -21.96 -12.72 -9.81
C ALA A 108 -21.77 -13.34 -8.43
N GLU A 109 -20.61 -13.98 -8.20
CA GLU A 109 -20.22 -14.51 -6.89
C GLU A 109 -20.15 -13.45 -5.78
N LEU A 110 -19.84 -12.20 -6.12
CA LEU A 110 -19.68 -11.10 -5.15
C LEU A 110 -20.97 -10.29 -4.97
N ARG A 111 -22.00 -10.50 -5.81
CA ARG A 111 -23.29 -9.79 -5.68
C ARG A 111 -24.11 -10.24 -4.48
N ARG A 112 -23.87 -11.45 -3.98
CA ARG A 112 -24.56 -12.01 -2.80
C ARG A 112 -23.86 -11.69 -1.48
N GLU A 113 -22.68 -11.08 -1.56
CA GLU A 113 -21.93 -10.64 -0.40
C GLU A 113 -22.42 -9.25 0.04
N PRO A 114 -22.26 -8.86 1.31
CA PRO A 114 -22.70 -7.55 1.79
C PRO A 114 -21.91 -6.39 1.16
N SER A 115 -20.78 -6.68 0.52
CA SER A 115 -19.93 -5.70 -0.14
C SER A 115 -20.57 -5.16 -1.41
N THR A 116 -20.61 -3.84 -1.52
CA THR A 116 -21.11 -3.12 -2.70
C THR A 116 -19.97 -2.72 -3.62
N CYS A 117 -20.22 -2.70 -4.94
CA CYS A 117 -19.28 -2.07 -5.88
C CYS A 117 -19.69 -0.66 -6.26
N ILE A 118 -18.69 0.18 -6.50
CA ILE A 118 -18.84 1.56 -6.95
C ILE A 118 -18.12 1.71 -8.27
N LEU A 119 -18.85 2.07 -9.31
CA LEU A 119 -18.29 2.24 -10.65
C LEU A 119 -17.52 3.55 -10.75
N TYR A 120 -16.30 3.51 -11.27
CA TYR A 120 -15.61 4.68 -11.78
C TYR A 120 -15.54 4.62 -13.30
N ASN A 121 -16.20 5.56 -13.99
CA ASN A 121 -16.11 5.72 -15.44
C ASN A 121 -16.38 7.16 -15.89
N PRO A 122 -15.33 7.99 -16.06
CA PRO A 122 -15.52 9.39 -16.43
C PRO A 122 -16.05 9.58 -17.86
N GLN A 123 -15.95 8.57 -18.73
CA GLN A 123 -16.30 8.69 -20.16
C GLN A 123 -17.71 8.19 -20.50
N ALA A 124 -18.46 7.67 -19.53
CA ALA A 124 -19.82 7.17 -19.78
C ALA A 124 -20.81 8.32 -20.04
N GLN A 125 -21.65 8.18 -21.05
CA GLN A 125 -22.73 9.14 -21.35
C GLN A 125 -23.88 9.06 -20.34
N ASP A 126 -24.34 7.84 -20.03
CA ASP A 126 -25.27 7.56 -18.91
C ASP A 126 -24.53 6.70 -17.88
N ALA A 127 -23.74 7.38 -17.04
CA ALA A 127 -22.92 6.72 -16.03
C ALA A 127 -23.75 5.96 -14.99
N VAL A 128 -24.95 6.46 -14.70
CA VAL A 128 -25.89 5.86 -13.74
C VAL A 128 -26.39 4.52 -14.28
N GLN A 129 -26.91 4.49 -15.52
CA GLN A 129 -27.35 3.24 -16.13
C GLN A 129 -26.19 2.27 -16.33
N TYR A 130 -25.00 2.77 -16.69
CA TYR A 130 -23.82 1.93 -16.80
C TYR A 130 -23.46 1.27 -15.47
N ALA A 131 -23.55 1.99 -14.35
CA ALA A 131 -23.29 1.46 -13.01
C ALA A 131 -24.30 0.37 -12.63
N ILE A 132 -25.59 0.61 -12.86
CA ILE A 132 -26.66 -0.36 -12.60
C ILE A 132 -26.46 -1.62 -13.45
N ASN A 133 -26.18 -1.47 -14.75
CA ASN A 133 -25.92 -2.59 -15.64
C ASN A 133 -24.67 -3.39 -15.23
N ALA A 134 -23.65 -2.71 -14.70
CA ALA A 134 -22.44 -3.34 -14.14
C ALA A 134 -22.73 -4.15 -12.87
N GLY A 135 -23.90 -3.98 -12.25
CA GLY A 135 -24.25 -4.58 -10.97
C GLY A 135 -23.64 -3.83 -9.78
N CYS A 136 -23.35 -2.53 -9.95
CA CYS A 136 -22.84 -1.67 -8.89
C CYS A 136 -23.93 -0.80 -8.29
N SER A 137 -23.78 -0.56 -6.98
CA SER A 137 -24.75 0.17 -6.16
C SER A 137 -24.48 1.68 -6.14
N GLY A 138 -23.63 2.18 -7.04
CA GLY A 138 -23.18 3.55 -7.02
C GLY A 138 -22.08 3.86 -8.02
N ALA A 139 -21.68 5.14 -8.05
CA ALA A 139 -20.64 5.64 -8.93
C ALA A 139 -19.70 6.62 -8.21
N LYS A 140 -18.44 6.68 -8.66
CA LYS A 140 -17.45 7.70 -8.29
C LYS A 140 -17.28 8.68 -9.43
N VAL A 141 -17.26 9.96 -9.10
CA VAL A 141 -17.13 11.07 -10.04
C VAL A 141 -16.00 11.97 -9.58
N ASP A 142 -15.02 12.20 -10.45
CA ASP A 142 -13.98 13.20 -10.22
C ASP A 142 -14.49 14.56 -10.70
N LEU A 143 -14.35 15.57 -9.84
CA LEU A 143 -14.90 16.90 -10.05
C LEU A 143 -13.80 17.95 -10.01
N ARG A 144 -13.88 18.89 -10.96
CA ARG A 144 -13.00 20.04 -11.01
C ARG A 144 -13.76 21.29 -11.45
N VAL A 145 -13.42 22.42 -10.85
CA VAL A 145 -13.86 23.74 -11.32
C VAL A 145 -12.91 24.20 -12.44
N GLN A 146 -13.46 24.55 -13.61
CA GLN A 146 -12.71 25.16 -14.70
C GLN A 146 -13.36 26.49 -15.09
N GLY A 147 -12.76 27.60 -14.66
CA GLY A 147 -13.35 28.94 -14.83
C GLY A 147 -14.60 29.08 -13.95
N VAL A 148 -15.78 29.13 -14.57
CA VAL A 148 -17.09 29.27 -13.91
C VAL A 148 -17.89 27.95 -13.93
N GLU A 149 -17.39 26.93 -14.63
CA GLU A 149 -18.11 25.66 -14.82
C GLU A 149 -17.59 24.57 -13.89
N PHE A 150 -18.52 23.80 -13.32
CA PHE A 150 -18.24 22.65 -12.47
C PHE A 150 -18.35 21.37 -13.29
N LEU A 151 -17.21 20.78 -13.62
CA LEU A 151 -17.08 19.76 -14.65
C LEU A 151 -16.66 18.40 -14.09
N VAL A 152 -17.14 17.34 -14.74
CA VAL A 152 -16.71 15.96 -14.50
C VAL A 152 -15.41 15.69 -15.25
N GLY A 153 -14.39 15.28 -14.51
CA GLY A 153 -13.11 14.82 -15.04
C GLY A 153 -11.96 15.02 -14.05
N SER A 154 -10.98 14.12 -14.14
CA SER A 154 -9.74 14.24 -13.38
C SER A 154 -8.81 15.30 -13.98
N VAL A 155 -7.84 15.79 -13.20
CA VAL A 155 -6.81 16.74 -13.65
C VAL A 155 -5.98 16.17 -14.82
N SER A 156 -5.79 14.84 -14.83
CA SER A 156 -5.05 14.13 -15.88
C SER A 156 -5.84 13.95 -17.20
N ASP A 157 -7.17 14.16 -17.19
CA ASP A 157 -8.02 13.97 -18.35
C ASP A 157 -8.27 15.32 -19.07
N PRO A 158 -7.66 15.54 -20.25
CA PRO A 158 -7.72 16.83 -20.94
C PRO A 158 -9.11 17.14 -21.52
N LYS A 159 -10.05 16.19 -21.46
CA LYS A 159 -11.38 16.32 -22.02
C LYS A 159 -12.40 16.19 -20.88
N ALA A 160 -12.93 17.31 -20.42
CA ALA A 160 -14.08 17.29 -19.52
C ALA A 160 -15.26 16.58 -20.21
N SER A 161 -15.93 15.71 -19.46
CA SER A 161 -17.08 14.95 -19.99
C SER A 161 -18.36 15.78 -20.04
N GLY A 162 -18.37 16.93 -19.34
CA GLY A 162 -19.52 17.83 -19.23
C GLY A 162 -19.79 18.22 -17.77
N PRO A 163 -20.87 18.97 -17.50
CA PRO A 163 -21.27 19.32 -16.15
C PRO A 163 -21.91 18.11 -15.42
N LEU A 164 -21.79 18.10 -14.09
CA LEU A 164 -22.24 16.98 -13.23
C LEU A 164 -23.76 16.79 -13.27
N ASP A 165 -24.52 17.87 -13.45
CA ASP A 165 -25.98 17.86 -13.55
C ASP A 165 -26.48 17.03 -14.74
N LEU A 166 -25.92 17.22 -15.93
CA LEU A 166 -26.32 16.53 -17.15
C LEU A 166 -25.96 15.04 -17.14
N LEU A 167 -24.82 14.68 -16.55
CA LEU A 167 -24.28 13.32 -16.61
C LEU A 167 -24.77 12.41 -15.48
N TYR A 168 -25.05 12.96 -14.29
CA TYR A 168 -25.41 12.18 -13.11
C TYR A 168 -26.75 12.62 -12.51
N ILE A 169 -26.91 13.90 -12.19
CA ILE A 169 -28.07 14.36 -11.41
C ILE A 169 -29.38 14.25 -12.19
N ASN A 170 -29.45 14.77 -13.41
CA ASN A 170 -30.66 14.73 -14.24
C ASN A 170 -31.07 13.30 -14.60
N PRO A 171 -30.15 12.39 -15.00
CA PRO A 171 -30.46 10.98 -15.16
C PRO A 171 -31.01 10.33 -13.88
N LEU A 172 -30.44 10.64 -12.70
CA LEU A 172 -30.94 10.13 -11.41
C LEU A 172 -32.36 10.62 -11.14
N VAL A 173 -32.60 11.93 -11.22
CA VAL A 173 -33.92 12.53 -11.01
C VAL A 173 -34.95 11.92 -11.95
N LYS A 174 -34.64 11.83 -13.25
CA LYS A 174 -35.54 11.25 -14.26
C LYS A 174 -35.90 9.80 -13.97
N LYS A 175 -34.93 8.98 -13.57
CA LYS A 175 -35.18 7.56 -13.22
C LYS A 175 -35.99 7.43 -11.93
N LEU A 176 -35.72 8.25 -10.92
CA LEU A 176 -36.45 8.24 -9.65
C LEU A 176 -37.89 8.72 -9.82
N ASP A 177 -38.11 9.78 -10.59
CA ASP A 177 -39.44 10.31 -10.88
C ASP A 177 -40.30 9.29 -11.64
N ALA A 178 -39.69 8.56 -12.58
CA ALA A 178 -40.39 7.50 -13.31
C ALA A 178 -40.87 6.35 -12.40
N ARG A 179 -40.18 6.14 -11.26
CA ARG A 179 -40.55 5.13 -10.25
C ARG A 179 -41.46 5.67 -9.15
N ASN A 180 -41.49 6.99 -8.97
CA ASN A 180 -42.27 7.67 -7.94
C ASN A 180 -43.21 8.71 -8.58
N PRO A 181 -44.21 8.27 -9.38
CA PRO A 181 -45.15 9.18 -10.01
C PRO A 181 -46.03 9.87 -8.96
N ILE A 182 -46.21 11.19 -9.12
CA ILE A 182 -46.93 12.07 -8.19
C ILE A 182 -48.39 11.60 -7.96
N GLU A 183 -49.00 10.89 -8.91
CA GLU A 183 -50.39 10.45 -8.85
C GLU A 183 -50.64 9.23 -7.93
N ILE A 184 -49.61 8.49 -7.50
CA ILE A 184 -49.77 7.24 -6.72
C ILE A 184 -49.45 7.42 -5.21
N SER A 185 -49.18 8.64 -4.74
CA SER A 185 -49.01 8.93 -3.31
C SER A 185 -50.23 9.66 -2.72
N PRO A 186 -51.34 8.96 -2.38
CA PRO A 186 -52.54 9.57 -1.81
C PRO A 186 -52.45 9.86 -0.29
N THR A 187 -51.28 9.79 0.32
CA THR A 187 -51.10 10.08 1.75
C THR A 187 -49.79 10.82 1.93
N SER A 188 -49.87 12.05 2.46
CA SER A 188 -48.77 12.86 3.02
C SER A 188 -47.38 12.68 2.37
N PRO A 189 -46.84 13.69 1.65
CA PRO A 189 -45.50 13.61 1.05
C PRO A 189 -44.35 13.42 2.06
N GLU A 190 -44.63 13.42 3.36
CA GLU A 190 -43.65 13.22 4.44
C GLU A 190 -43.63 11.79 5.01
N GLU A 191 -44.62 10.94 4.76
CA GLU A 191 -44.74 9.61 5.43
C GLU A 191 -44.40 8.40 4.56
N SER A 192 -44.40 8.53 3.23
CA SER A 192 -44.03 7.43 2.34
C SER A 192 -42.57 7.55 1.93
N ASP A 193 -41.75 6.54 2.26
CA ASP A 193 -40.37 6.51 1.83
C ASP A 193 -40.29 6.31 0.30
N PRO A 194 -39.56 7.17 -0.43
CA PRO A 194 -39.49 7.09 -1.88
C PRO A 194 -38.79 5.81 -2.34
N MET A 195 -39.31 5.21 -3.41
CA MET A 195 -38.78 3.98 -3.97
C MET A 195 -37.41 4.24 -4.64
N GLY A 196 -36.42 3.41 -4.27
CA GLY A 196 -35.07 3.45 -4.82
C GLY A 196 -34.94 2.97 -6.27
N LEU A 197 -33.71 2.93 -6.76
CA LEU A 197 -33.38 2.60 -8.17
C LEU A 197 -33.26 1.10 -8.45
N PHE A 198 -33.03 0.28 -7.43
CA PHE A 198 -32.76 -1.14 -7.58
C PHE A 198 -34.05 -1.96 -7.42
N ASP A 199 -34.33 -2.84 -8.38
CA ASP A 199 -35.53 -3.69 -8.35
C ASP A 199 -35.43 -4.81 -7.30
N GLU A 200 -34.22 -5.31 -7.05
CA GLU A 200 -33.97 -6.38 -6.07
C GLU A 200 -34.13 -5.89 -4.62
N ASP A 201 -33.70 -4.65 -4.35
CA ASP A 201 -33.81 -4.00 -3.04
C ASP A 201 -34.14 -2.50 -3.21
N PRO A 202 -35.43 -2.12 -3.17
CA PRO A 202 -35.86 -0.74 -3.32
C PRO A 202 -35.38 0.19 -2.18
N ALA A 203 -34.98 -0.35 -1.03
CA ALA A 203 -34.46 0.43 0.10
C ALA A 203 -32.96 0.73 -0.04
N GLN A 204 -32.25 0.04 -0.93
CA GLN A 204 -30.83 0.24 -1.16
C GLN A 204 -30.57 1.62 -1.79
N PRO A 205 -29.76 2.48 -1.14
CA PRO A 205 -29.42 3.78 -1.70
C PRO A 205 -28.39 3.64 -2.83
N PHE A 206 -28.53 4.46 -3.87
CA PHE A 206 -27.48 4.67 -4.85
C PHE A 206 -26.42 5.61 -4.27
N MET A 207 -25.22 5.09 -4.06
CA MET A 207 -24.10 5.83 -3.48
C MET A 207 -23.36 6.62 -4.56
N LEU A 208 -23.36 7.94 -4.45
CA LEU A 208 -22.63 8.82 -5.37
C LEU A 208 -21.44 9.45 -4.64
N PHE A 209 -20.24 9.00 -4.99
CA PHE A 209 -18.98 9.52 -4.46
C PHE A 209 -18.51 10.68 -5.35
N LEU A 210 -18.34 11.84 -4.75
CA LEU A 210 -17.92 13.07 -5.41
C LEU A 210 -16.51 13.42 -4.95
N ASP A 211 -15.53 13.16 -5.80
CA ASP A 211 -14.11 13.38 -5.52
C ASP A 211 -13.71 14.79 -5.98
N LEU A 212 -13.48 15.68 -5.02
CA LEU A 212 -13.19 17.08 -5.30
C LEU A 212 -11.68 17.27 -5.48
N HIS A 213 -11.25 17.71 -6.67
CA HIS A 213 -9.86 18.07 -6.96
C HIS A 213 -9.57 19.57 -6.84
N THR A 214 -10.58 20.37 -6.47
CA THR A 214 -10.49 21.82 -6.26
C THR A 214 -10.88 22.18 -4.82
N SER A 215 -10.53 23.39 -4.38
CA SER A 215 -10.85 23.84 -3.02
C SER A 215 -12.35 23.79 -2.73
N ALA A 216 -12.70 23.43 -1.49
CA ALA A 216 -14.07 23.37 -1.03
C ALA A 216 -14.82 24.70 -1.25
N GLN A 217 -14.17 25.83 -0.99
CA GLN A 217 -14.72 27.18 -1.18
C GLN A 217 -15.19 27.44 -2.61
N ALA A 218 -14.41 27.01 -3.61
CA ALA A 218 -14.76 27.20 -5.01
C ALA A 218 -15.84 26.21 -5.48
N ALA A 219 -15.80 24.96 -5.00
CA ALA A 219 -16.73 23.92 -5.42
C ALA A 219 -18.12 24.02 -4.76
N TRP A 220 -18.19 24.51 -3.52
CA TRP A 220 -19.38 24.44 -2.68
C TRP A 220 -20.63 25.10 -3.27
N PRO A 221 -20.59 26.36 -3.79
CA PRO A 221 -21.79 26.99 -4.35
C PRO A 221 -22.35 26.21 -5.55
N HIS A 222 -21.48 25.69 -6.40
CA HIS A 222 -21.87 24.88 -7.56
C HIS A 222 -22.47 23.55 -7.11
N LEU A 223 -21.86 22.87 -6.15
CA LEU A 223 -22.35 21.60 -5.63
C LEU A 223 -23.75 21.74 -5.03
N VAL A 224 -23.96 22.74 -4.18
CA VAL A 224 -25.26 23.01 -3.55
C VAL A 224 -26.31 23.29 -4.62
N SER A 225 -26.01 24.13 -5.61
CA SER A 225 -26.97 24.44 -6.69
C SER A 225 -27.37 23.20 -7.50
N GLN A 226 -26.43 22.29 -7.77
CA GLN A 226 -26.68 21.11 -8.58
C GLN A 226 -27.39 20.00 -7.82
N LEU A 227 -27.24 19.92 -6.49
CA LEU A 227 -27.93 18.92 -5.67
C LEU A 227 -29.35 19.33 -5.25
N MET A 228 -29.71 20.61 -5.37
CA MET A 228 -31.03 21.12 -5.02
C MET A 228 -32.21 20.34 -5.64
N PRO A 229 -32.19 19.92 -6.93
CA PRO A 229 -33.29 19.16 -7.51
C PRO A 229 -33.56 17.82 -6.80
N LEU A 230 -32.51 17.11 -6.36
CA LEU A 230 -32.66 15.87 -5.59
C LEU A 230 -33.17 16.14 -4.18
N LYS A 231 -32.70 17.23 -3.56
CA LYS A 231 -33.10 17.62 -2.21
C LYS A 231 -34.57 18.02 -2.14
N GLN A 232 -35.03 18.87 -3.06
CA GLN A 232 -36.42 19.35 -3.11
C GLN A 232 -37.43 18.22 -3.31
N LYS A 233 -37.00 17.13 -3.97
CA LYS A 233 -37.81 15.92 -4.17
C LYS A 233 -37.69 14.88 -3.04
N GLY A 234 -36.90 15.15 -2.00
CA GLY A 234 -36.74 14.25 -0.85
C GLY A 234 -35.99 12.95 -1.17
N TYR A 235 -35.19 12.93 -2.26
CA TYR A 235 -34.44 11.75 -2.69
C TYR A 235 -33.05 11.62 -2.03
N LEU A 236 -32.54 12.69 -1.43
CA LEU A 236 -31.24 12.67 -0.75
C LEU A 236 -31.34 12.11 0.66
N SER A 237 -30.41 11.23 0.98
CA SER A 237 -30.22 10.73 2.35
C SER A 237 -29.80 11.90 3.21
N TYR A 238 -30.24 11.95 4.46
CA TYR A 238 -29.92 13.07 5.34
C TYR A 238 -29.65 12.62 6.76
N ARG A 239 -28.91 13.45 7.47
CA ARG A 239 -28.56 13.27 8.86
C ARG A 239 -29.64 13.86 9.75
N ASN A 240 -30.09 13.07 10.72
CA ASN A 240 -30.94 13.52 11.81
C ASN A 240 -30.20 13.26 13.13
N GLY A 241 -29.54 14.31 13.64
CA GLY A 241 -28.65 14.22 14.80
C GLY A 241 -27.43 13.35 14.53
N THR A 242 -27.36 12.19 15.19
CA THR A 242 -26.26 11.21 15.05
C THR A 242 -26.59 10.06 14.09
N ARG A 243 -27.81 10.04 13.54
CA ARG A 243 -28.27 8.95 12.66
C ARG A 243 -28.38 9.45 11.22
N VAL A 244 -28.08 8.56 10.27
CA VAL A 244 -28.31 8.80 8.85
C VAL A 244 -29.58 8.10 8.43
N ILE A 245 -30.53 8.84 7.88
CA ILE A 245 -31.77 8.32 7.32
C ILE A 245 -31.51 8.04 5.84
N PRO A 246 -31.53 6.76 5.41
CA PRO A 246 -31.29 6.41 4.02
C PRO A 246 -32.45 6.87 3.15
N ARG A 247 -32.12 7.39 1.97
CA ARG A 247 -33.04 7.72 0.88
C ARG A 247 -32.42 7.22 -0.43
N PRO A 248 -33.15 7.22 -1.55
CA PRO A 248 -32.70 6.63 -2.82
C PRO A 248 -31.31 7.03 -3.29
N VAL A 249 -30.81 8.21 -2.90
CA VAL A 249 -29.45 8.66 -3.20
C VAL A 249 -28.71 9.04 -1.92
N THR A 250 -27.48 8.57 -1.76
CA THR A 250 -26.56 9.00 -0.70
C THR A 250 -25.35 9.66 -1.35
N ILE A 251 -25.07 10.92 -0.97
CA ILE A 251 -23.94 11.68 -1.49
C ILE A 251 -22.77 11.58 -0.51
N VAL A 252 -21.61 11.18 -1.00
CA VAL A 252 -20.38 11.14 -0.19
C VAL A 252 -19.31 12.01 -0.85
N LEU A 253 -18.82 13.02 -0.13
CA LEU A 253 -17.70 13.84 -0.58
C LEU A 253 -16.37 13.19 -0.20
N THR A 254 -15.44 13.16 -1.16
CA THR A 254 -14.06 12.68 -1.00
C THR A 254 -13.06 13.72 -1.51
N GLY A 255 -11.78 13.54 -1.16
CA GLY A 255 -10.69 14.36 -1.71
C GLY A 255 -10.43 15.69 -1.00
N LEU A 256 -11.06 15.92 0.15
CA LEU A 256 -10.87 17.13 0.96
C LEU A 256 -10.20 16.81 2.29
N ASP A 257 -9.33 17.71 2.75
CA ASP A 257 -8.91 17.73 4.15
C ASP A 257 -10.08 18.21 5.01
N THR A 258 -10.44 17.43 6.03
CA THR A 258 -11.64 17.64 6.86
C THR A 258 -11.73 19.03 7.50
N LEU A 259 -10.58 19.68 7.70
CA LEU A 259 -10.47 21.01 8.29
C LEU A 259 -10.84 22.12 7.28
N ASP A 260 -10.52 21.92 6.00
CA ASP A 260 -10.81 22.91 4.96
C ASP A 260 -12.32 23.02 4.70
N PHE A 261 -13.08 21.98 4.99
CA PHE A 261 -14.50 21.94 4.73
C PHE A 261 -15.34 22.51 5.87
N SER A 262 -14.93 22.33 7.13
CA SER A 262 -15.65 22.90 8.29
C SER A 262 -15.76 24.42 8.21
N ASP A 263 -14.72 25.07 7.68
CA ASP A 263 -14.67 26.53 7.54
C ASP A 263 -15.59 27.05 6.43
N VAL A 264 -15.92 26.22 5.44
CA VAL A 264 -16.75 26.58 4.28
C VAL A 264 -18.23 26.39 4.55
N VAL A 265 -18.59 25.34 5.30
CA VAL A 265 -20.00 25.01 5.52
C VAL A 265 -20.69 26.12 6.31
N GLY A 266 -20.00 26.80 7.22
CA GLY A 266 -20.56 27.85 8.06
C GLY A 266 -21.75 27.35 8.90
N SER A 267 -22.08 28.07 9.97
CA SER A 267 -23.24 27.72 10.81
C SER A 267 -24.60 28.07 10.18
N ASP A 268 -24.64 28.62 8.96
CA ASP A 268 -25.81 29.32 8.39
C ASP A 268 -26.35 28.71 7.07
N HIS A 269 -25.79 27.59 6.58
CA HIS A 269 -26.30 26.89 5.40
C HIS A 269 -27.18 25.70 5.78
N GLY A 270 -28.36 26.02 6.30
CA GLY A 270 -29.38 25.07 6.74
C GLY A 270 -29.78 24.03 5.69
N SER A 271 -29.82 22.77 6.13
CA SER A 271 -30.48 21.60 5.53
C SER A 271 -29.77 20.85 4.38
N ILE A 272 -28.93 21.46 3.51
CA ILE A 272 -28.24 20.67 2.45
C ILE A 272 -26.99 19.97 2.99
N ALA A 273 -26.25 20.62 3.89
CA ALA A 273 -25.05 20.05 4.50
C ALA A 273 -25.36 18.75 5.26
N ASP A 274 -26.54 18.66 5.88
CA ASP A 274 -27.00 17.42 6.54
C ASP A 274 -27.27 16.28 5.55
N SER A 275 -27.46 16.58 4.26
CA SER A 275 -27.67 15.58 3.20
C SER A 275 -26.36 15.09 2.56
N ILE A 276 -25.22 15.60 3.02
CA ILE A 276 -23.90 15.30 2.47
C ILE A 276 -23.06 14.61 3.53
N MET A 277 -22.55 13.44 3.19
CA MET A 277 -21.70 12.63 4.06
C MET A 277 -20.25 12.73 3.62
N PHE A 278 -19.34 12.42 4.54
CA PHE A 278 -17.91 12.58 4.32
C PHE A 278 -17.18 11.25 4.40
N ASP A 279 -16.06 11.21 3.68
CA ASP A 279 -15.10 10.13 3.71
C ASP A 279 -13.89 10.51 4.57
N ALA A 280 -13.29 9.51 5.21
CA ALA A 280 -12.05 9.67 5.95
C ALA A 280 -10.94 8.76 5.39
N SER A 281 -9.68 9.06 5.73
CA SER A 281 -8.57 8.19 5.36
C SER A 281 -8.51 6.94 6.23
N LEU A 282 -8.66 5.77 5.62
CA LEU A 282 -8.58 4.48 6.31
C LEU A 282 -7.18 4.22 6.90
N GLU A 283 -6.14 4.77 6.28
CA GLU A 283 -4.75 4.61 6.73
C GLU A 283 -4.48 5.33 8.06
N GLN A 284 -5.17 6.45 8.31
CA GLN A 284 -5.02 7.23 9.52
C GLN A 284 -5.54 6.44 10.74
N PHE A 285 -6.75 5.89 10.64
CA PHE A 285 -7.36 5.12 11.72
C PHE A 285 -6.59 3.84 12.06
N ALA A 286 -6.02 3.17 11.05
CA ALA A 286 -5.19 1.99 11.29
C ALA A 286 -3.91 2.33 12.07
N LYS A 287 -3.32 3.51 11.85
CA LYS A 287 -2.12 3.97 12.58
C LYS A 287 -2.45 4.37 14.02
N GLU A 288 -3.58 5.02 14.26
CA GLU A 288 -4.05 5.41 15.59
C GLU A 288 -4.26 4.19 16.49
N ASP A 289 -4.94 3.16 15.98
CA ASP A 289 -5.19 1.91 16.71
C ASP A 289 -3.87 1.20 17.07
N TYR A 290 -2.87 1.23 16.18
CA TYR A 290 -1.57 0.61 16.42
C TYR A 290 -0.69 1.42 17.38
N GLY A 291 -0.66 2.75 17.24
CA GLY A 291 0.12 3.64 18.12
C GLY A 291 -0.43 3.70 19.55
N SER A 292 -1.72 3.44 19.74
CA SER A 292 -2.34 3.27 21.07
C SER A 292 -1.90 1.97 21.76
N SER A 293 -1.67 0.90 20.99
CA SER A 293 -1.28 -0.42 21.53
C SER A 293 0.19 -0.54 21.95
N SER A 294 1.05 0.43 21.62
CA SER A 294 2.48 0.45 21.98
C SER A 294 2.81 1.21 23.28
N ARG A 295 1.81 1.66 24.05
CA ARG A 295 2.02 2.17 25.40
C ARG A 295 1.91 1.01 26.40
N GLU A 296 3.02 0.32 26.65
CA GLU A 296 3.11 -0.60 27.79
C GLU A 296 2.88 0.13 29.11
N PRO A 297 2.09 -0.42 30.05
CA PRO A 297 2.02 0.10 31.41
C PRO A 297 3.25 -0.38 32.19
N GLN A 298 4.29 0.44 32.27
CA GLN A 298 5.38 0.16 33.20
C GLN A 298 4.90 0.39 34.63
N SER A 299 4.85 -0.70 35.39
CA SER A 299 4.49 -0.73 36.80
C SER A 299 5.47 0.08 37.65
N SER A 300 4.92 0.99 38.44
CA SER A 300 5.38 1.49 39.73
C SER A 300 6.71 0.94 40.29
N ARG A 301 7.71 1.83 40.41
CA ARG A 301 8.56 1.89 41.62
C ARG A 301 8.67 3.34 42.08
N SER A 302 7.91 3.66 43.12
CA SER A 302 8.07 4.86 43.93
C SER A 302 9.41 4.80 44.67
N LEU A 303 10.24 5.82 44.50
CA LEU A 303 11.10 6.33 45.57
C LEU A 303 10.91 7.85 45.64
N GLY A 304 10.49 8.31 46.81
CA GLY A 304 10.19 9.72 47.08
C GLY A 304 11.43 10.59 47.22
N GLY A 305 11.26 11.87 46.89
CA GLY A 305 12.23 12.93 47.13
C GLY A 305 11.63 14.27 46.71
N SER A 306 11.22 15.06 47.69
CA SER A 306 10.64 16.40 47.56
C SER A 306 11.70 17.43 47.13
N ASN A 307 11.35 18.37 46.23
CA ASN A 307 11.38 19.83 46.49
C ASN A 307 11.24 20.70 45.20
N SER A 308 10.26 21.61 45.27
CA SER A 308 10.22 23.02 44.83
C SER A 308 10.46 23.46 43.37
N ALA A 309 9.50 24.30 42.94
CA ALA A 309 9.63 25.55 42.17
C ALA A 309 9.62 25.48 40.62
N SER A 310 8.43 25.79 40.10
CA SER A 310 8.09 26.53 38.87
C SER A 310 9.21 26.93 37.89
N THR A 311 9.12 26.41 36.66
CA THR A 311 9.24 27.22 35.45
C THR A 311 8.33 26.63 34.37
N GLU A 312 7.46 27.48 33.82
CA GLU A 312 6.61 27.23 32.66
C GLU A 312 7.47 27.06 31.40
N ALA A 313 7.25 25.99 30.63
CA ALA A 313 7.43 25.96 29.17
C ALA A 313 6.96 24.61 28.61
N ASP A 314 5.89 24.69 27.81
CA ASP A 314 5.51 23.82 26.68
C ASP A 314 5.75 22.31 26.79
N THR A 315 4.70 21.56 27.09
CA THR A 315 4.48 20.22 26.48
C THR A 315 3.02 19.77 26.61
N THR A 316 2.07 20.57 26.12
CA THR A 316 0.72 20.07 25.82
C THR A 316 0.68 19.55 24.37
N SER A 317 1.32 18.40 24.14
CA SER A 317 1.19 17.60 22.91
C SER A 317 0.59 16.23 23.24
N GLY A 318 -0.56 16.27 23.90
CA GLY A 318 -1.29 15.08 24.31
C GLY A 318 -2.74 15.46 24.52
N LEU A 319 -3.64 14.76 23.84
CA LEU A 319 -5.07 15.01 23.66
C LEU A 319 -5.43 15.90 22.46
N LYS A 320 -5.38 15.33 21.25
CA LYS A 320 -6.46 15.60 20.29
C LYS A 320 -7.61 14.65 20.66
N GLN A 321 -8.42 15.10 21.62
CA GLN A 321 -9.75 14.57 21.86
C GLN A 321 -10.51 14.52 20.53
N HIS A 322 -11.31 13.46 20.37
CA HIS A 322 -12.35 13.35 19.34
C HIS A 322 -13.09 14.69 19.24
N HIS A 323 -12.82 15.43 18.17
CA HIS A 323 -13.62 16.57 17.82
C HIS A 323 -15.02 16.04 17.55
N ASP A 324 -16.00 16.48 18.33
CA ASP A 324 -17.41 16.43 17.95
C ASP A 324 -17.49 17.09 16.58
N SER A 325 -17.49 16.24 15.55
CA SER A 325 -17.28 16.66 14.18
C SER A 325 -18.62 17.19 13.72
N SER A 326 -18.70 18.46 13.34
CA SER A 326 -19.94 19.07 12.80
C SER A 326 -20.46 18.37 11.53
N TYR A 327 -19.70 17.40 11.00
CA TYR A 327 -19.96 16.64 9.78
C TYR A 327 -20.04 15.14 10.07
N GLN A 328 -20.87 14.42 9.31
CA GLN A 328 -21.03 12.97 9.45
C GLN A 328 -20.08 12.22 8.54
N LEU A 329 -19.12 11.53 9.13
CA LEU A 329 -18.32 10.52 8.44
C LEU A 329 -19.17 9.26 8.22
N LEU A 330 -19.17 8.74 7.00
CA LEU A 330 -19.88 7.51 6.62
C LEU A 330 -18.94 6.42 6.13
N THR A 331 -17.90 6.81 5.39
CA THR A 331 -16.95 5.89 4.77
C THR A 331 -15.52 6.22 5.19
N ALA A 332 -14.66 5.21 5.09
CA ALA A 332 -13.22 5.39 5.21
C ALA A 332 -12.52 4.71 4.02
N THR A 333 -11.85 5.51 3.18
CA THR A 333 -11.24 5.04 1.94
C THR A 333 -9.73 4.78 2.10
N ALA A 334 -9.24 3.72 1.47
CA ALA A 334 -7.82 3.48 1.22
C ALA A 334 -7.56 3.17 -0.25
N ASN A 335 -6.45 3.69 -0.77
CA ASN A 335 -5.95 3.27 -2.07
C ASN A 335 -5.22 1.93 -1.92
N PHE A 336 -5.73 0.86 -2.54
CA PHE A 336 -5.22 -0.50 -2.39
C PHE A 336 -3.73 -0.60 -2.72
N THR A 337 -3.31 -0.01 -3.84
CA THR A 337 -1.92 -0.11 -4.31
C THR A 337 -0.95 0.62 -3.40
N ARG A 338 -1.34 1.79 -2.86
CA ARG A 338 -0.50 2.55 -1.93
C ARG A 338 -0.46 1.92 -0.54
N SER A 339 -1.60 1.45 -0.04
CA SER A 339 -1.74 0.97 1.34
C SER A 339 -1.30 -0.50 1.54
N ILE A 340 -1.67 -1.39 0.62
CA ILE A 340 -1.39 -2.84 0.72
C ILE A 340 -0.22 -3.24 -0.17
N GLY A 341 -0.05 -2.57 -1.32
CA GLY A 341 0.96 -2.89 -2.31
C GLY A 341 0.53 -3.96 -3.31
N PHE A 342 1.33 -4.13 -4.36
CA PHE A 342 1.10 -5.15 -5.38
C PHE A 342 1.07 -6.55 -4.75
N PRO A 343 0.17 -7.45 -5.19
CA PRO A 343 0.19 -8.85 -4.76
C PRO A 343 1.57 -9.47 -5.00
N HIS A 344 2.02 -10.31 -4.06
CA HIS A 344 3.35 -10.92 -4.11
C HIS A 344 3.56 -11.79 -5.36
N ARG A 345 4.84 -12.08 -5.70
CA ARG A 345 5.23 -12.86 -6.88
C ARG A 345 4.41 -14.17 -6.97
N GLY A 346 3.84 -14.42 -8.15
CA GLY A 346 2.92 -15.56 -8.37
C GLY A 346 1.43 -15.23 -8.21
N GLY A 347 1.08 -13.95 -8.05
CA GLY A 347 -0.32 -13.51 -8.00
C GLY A 347 -1.03 -14.01 -6.75
N ARG A 348 -0.37 -13.95 -5.59
CA ARG A 348 -0.96 -14.32 -4.29
C ARG A 348 -0.72 -13.20 -3.29
N PHE A 349 -1.66 -13.02 -2.37
CA PHE A 349 -1.46 -12.09 -1.26
C PHE A 349 -0.58 -12.73 -0.21
N SER A 350 0.37 -11.97 0.35
CA SER A 350 1.11 -12.43 1.51
C SER A 350 0.20 -12.43 2.75
N PRO A 351 0.48 -13.27 3.77
CA PRO A 351 -0.25 -13.22 5.03
C PRO A 351 -0.23 -11.83 5.68
N GLN A 352 0.87 -11.08 5.50
CA GLN A 352 1.00 -9.71 5.98
C GLN A 352 0.05 -8.75 5.24
N GLN A 353 -0.11 -8.88 3.92
CA GLN A 353 -1.05 -8.07 3.14
C GLN A 353 -2.50 -8.32 3.60
N ILE A 354 -2.87 -9.58 3.80
CA ILE A 354 -4.20 -9.96 4.31
C ILE A 354 -4.43 -9.37 5.71
N ALA A 355 -3.44 -9.51 6.61
CA ALA A 355 -3.53 -8.96 7.96
C ALA A 355 -3.69 -7.43 7.97
N ARG A 356 -3.02 -6.72 7.05
CA ARG A 356 -3.19 -5.27 6.89
C ARG A 356 -4.60 -4.90 6.46
N VAL A 357 -5.15 -5.55 5.43
CA VAL A 357 -6.54 -5.33 4.98
C VAL A 357 -7.51 -5.52 6.14
N ARG A 358 -7.39 -6.65 6.85
CA ARG A 358 -8.23 -6.98 8.01
C ARG A 358 -8.13 -5.94 9.13
N THR A 359 -6.93 -5.42 9.38
CA THR A 359 -6.70 -4.42 10.43
C THR A 359 -7.35 -3.09 10.06
N GLN A 360 -7.20 -2.67 8.81
CA GLN A 360 -7.83 -1.47 8.27
C GLN A 360 -9.37 -1.56 8.32
N VAL A 361 -9.95 -2.66 7.84
CA VAL A 361 -11.40 -2.90 7.88
C VAL A 361 -11.93 -2.81 9.32
N ARG A 362 -11.27 -3.50 10.26
CA ARG A 362 -11.67 -3.45 11.68
C ARG A 362 -11.57 -2.04 12.28
N ALA A 363 -10.56 -1.26 11.91
CA ALA A 363 -10.39 0.09 12.40
C ALA A 363 -11.56 1.01 11.96
N ALA A 364 -12.05 0.84 10.73
CA ALA A 364 -13.25 1.53 10.25
C ALA A 364 -14.52 1.07 10.98
N HIS A 365 -14.75 -0.24 11.05
CA HIS A 365 -15.95 -0.80 11.68
C HIS A 365 -16.09 -0.44 13.16
N ARG A 366 -14.97 -0.39 13.91
CA ARG A 366 -14.94 0.08 15.32
C ARG A 366 -15.44 1.52 15.49
N ARG A 367 -15.32 2.33 14.43
CA ARG A 367 -15.76 3.72 14.38
C ARG A 367 -17.13 3.88 13.73
N GLY A 368 -17.80 2.77 13.37
CA GLY A 368 -19.08 2.78 12.66
C GLY A 368 -18.98 3.22 11.19
N LEU A 369 -17.77 3.21 10.61
CA LEU A 369 -17.52 3.62 9.22
C LEU A 369 -17.47 2.43 8.29
N ARG A 370 -17.91 2.61 7.05
CA ARG A 370 -17.82 1.62 5.98
C ARG A 370 -16.43 1.65 5.34
N ALA A 371 -15.73 0.52 5.29
CA ALA A 371 -14.40 0.41 4.70
C ALA A 371 -14.49 0.36 3.17
N ARG A 372 -13.86 1.35 2.50
CA ARG A 372 -13.81 1.49 1.04
C ARG A 372 -12.39 1.29 0.51
N TYR A 373 -12.24 0.54 -0.57
CA TYR A 373 -10.96 0.38 -1.28
C TYR A 373 -11.05 0.85 -2.74
N GLU A 374 -10.11 1.71 -3.13
CA GLU A 374 -9.95 2.21 -4.49
C GLU A 374 -8.59 1.86 -5.11
N GLY A 375 -8.35 2.23 -6.37
CA GLY A 375 -7.02 2.07 -7.00
C GLY A 375 -6.69 0.64 -7.42
N VAL A 376 -7.73 -0.16 -7.72
CA VAL A 376 -7.63 -1.53 -8.26
C VAL A 376 -7.74 -1.56 -9.80
N SER A 377 -7.89 -0.40 -10.42
CA SER A 377 -8.01 -0.19 -11.87
C SER A 377 -6.83 -0.74 -12.69
N ASN A 378 -5.61 -0.55 -12.21
CA ASN A 378 -4.39 -0.73 -13.00
C ASN A 378 -3.86 -2.18 -13.05
N TYR A 379 -4.63 -3.14 -12.56
CA TYR A 379 -4.25 -4.55 -12.53
C TYR A 379 -4.84 -5.32 -13.70
N PRO A 380 -4.17 -6.40 -14.17
CA PRO A 380 -4.77 -7.33 -15.12
C PRO A 380 -6.12 -7.89 -14.59
N PRO A 381 -7.12 -8.18 -15.45
CA PRO A 381 -8.46 -8.61 -15.02
C PRO A 381 -8.48 -9.77 -14.02
N ALA A 382 -7.65 -10.79 -14.22
CA ALA A 382 -7.54 -11.92 -13.29
C ALA A 382 -7.05 -11.50 -11.90
N VAL A 383 -6.11 -10.55 -11.85
CA VAL A 383 -5.58 -10.00 -10.60
C VAL A 383 -6.60 -9.08 -9.94
N ARG A 384 -7.34 -8.26 -10.70
CA ARG A 384 -8.46 -7.45 -10.18
C ARG A 384 -9.49 -8.33 -9.49
N ARG A 385 -9.94 -9.41 -10.15
CA ARG A 385 -10.90 -10.36 -9.58
C ARG A 385 -10.40 -10.99 -8.29
N MET A 386 -9.11 -11.36 -8.24
CA MET A 386 -8.51 -11.87 -7.01
C MET A 386 -8.48 -10.82 -5.89
N ILE A 387 -8.06 -9.57 -6.20
CA ILE A 387 -8.04 -8.47 -5.23
C ILE A 387 -9.46 -8.26 -4.67
N TRP A 388 -10.48 -8.14 -5.52
CA TRP A 388 -11.87 -7.98 -5.10
C TRP A 388 -12.33 -9.11 -4.18
N ARG A 389 -12.07 -10.37 -4.53
CA ARG A 389 -12.42 -11.51 -3.67
C ARG A 389 -11.78 -11.43 -2.29
N ILE A 390 -10.53 -10.98 -2.20
CA ILE A 390 -9.83 -10.88 -0.92
C ILE A 390 -10.37 -9.71 -0.11
N LEU A 391 -10.59 -8.54 -0.73
CA LEU A 391 -11.18 -7.39 -0.06
C LEU A 391 -12.56 -7.72 0.51
N VAL A 392 -13.44 -8.33 -0.30
CA VAL A 392 -14.78 -8.76 0.12
C VAL A 392 -14.69 -9.79 1.25
N ARG A 393 -13.85 -10.82 1.11
CA ARG A 393 -13.66 -11.86 2.14
C ARG A 393 -13.17 -11.30 3.47
N GLU A 394 -12.30 -10.29 3.45
CA GLU A 394 -11.77 -9.67 4.66
C GLU A 394 -12.71 -8.59 5.24
N GLY A 395 -13.89 -8.40 4.64
CA GLY A 395 -14.97 -7.57 5.18
C GLY A 395 -14.99 -6.13 4.66
N ALA A 396 -14.37 -5.82 3.52
CA ALA A 396 -14.52 -4.50 2.90
C ALA A 396 -15.97 -4.27 2.48
N ASP A 397 -16.56 -3.13 2.84
CA ASP A 397 -17.97 -2.82 2.52
C ASP A 397 -18.15 -2.27 1.11
N ILE A 398 -17.13 -1.60 0.59
CA ILE A 398 -17.18 -0.90 -0.69
C ILE A 398 -15.90 -1.15 -1.48
N VAL A 399 -16.05 -1.57 -2.73
CA VAL A 399 -14.91 -1.81 -3.63
C VAL A 399 -15.10 -1.05 -4.92
N GLU A 400 -14.09 -0.28 -5.32
CA GLU A 400 -14.10 0.43 -6.59
C GLU A 400 -13.95 -0.52 -7.78
N PHE A 401 -14.82 -0.33 -8.76
CA PHE A 401 -14.86 -1.06 -10.01
C PHE A 401 -14.55 -0.10 -11.16
N ASP A 402 -13.40 -0.27 -11.81
CA ASP A 402 -13.03 0.56 -12.96
C ASP A 402 -13.75 0.08 -14.23
N GLY A 403 -14.66 0.92 -14.72
CA GLY A 403 -15.41 0.72 -15.95
C GLY A 403 -14.71 1.26 -17.21
N ARG A 404 -13.53 1.86 -17.09
CA ARG A 404 -12.76 2.29 -18.26
C ARG A 404 -12.35 1.06 -19.07
N ARG A 405 -12.68 1.06 -20.36
CA ARG A 405 -12.20 0.04 -21.31
C ARG A 405 -10.71 0.28 -21.58
N CYS A 406 -9.84 -0.32 -20.76
CA CYS A 406 -8.40 -0.21 -20.94
C CYS A 406 -7.87 -1.30 -21.89
N LYS A 407 -7.53 -0.94 -23.12
CA LYS A 407 -6.71 -1.82 -23.98
C LYS A 407 -5.25 -1.71 -23.57
N ILE A 408 -4.80 -2.58 -22.66
CA ILE A 408 -3.37 -2.68 -22.31
C ILE A 408 -2.66 -3.52 -23.40
N PRO A 409 -1.70 -2.95 -24.17
CA PRO A 409 -0.95 -3.70 -25.16
C PRO A 409 -0.25 -4.90 -24.53
N TRP A 410 -0.24 -6.04 -25.21
CA TRP A 410 0.25 -7.32 -24.67
C TRP A 410 1.66 -7.21 -24.08
N TRP A 411 2.57 -6.47 -24.74
CA TRP A 411 3.96 -6.25 -24.32
C TRP A 411 4.09 -5.31 -23.09
N ARG A 412 3.16 -4.38 -22.87
CA ARG A 412 3.15 -3.50 -21.68
C ARG A 412 2.56 -4.16 -20.45
N ARG A 413 1.81 -5.25 -20.63
CA ARG A 413 1.44 -6.10 -19.49
C ARG A 413 2.70 -6.60 -18.76
N PHE A 414 3.89 -6.64 -19.40
CA PHE A 414 5.13 -7.26 -18.85
C PHE A 414 5.85 -6.40 -17.82
N PHE A 415 5.62 -5.09 -17.81
CA PHE A 415 6.38 -4.12 -17.02
C PHE A 415 5.52 -3.36 -16.00
N VAL A 416 4.59 -4.03 -15.33
CA VAL A 416 3.72 -3.46 -14.27
C VAL A 416 4.56 -3.20 -12.99
N ALA A 417 5.53 -2.30 -13.06
CA ALA A 417 6.31 -1.81 -11.91
C ALA A 417 6.18 -0.29 -11.71
N GLY A 418 5.39 0.40 -12.55
CA GLY A 418 5.02 1.79 -12.37
C GLY A 418 3.52 1.94 -12.63
N GLY A 419 2.85 2.78 -11.82
CA GLY A 419 1.41 3.03 -11.94
C GLY A 419 1.03 3.31 -13.38
N MET A 420 0.13 2.48 -13.93
CA MET A 420 -0.44 2.73 -15.25
C MET A 420 -1.57 3.74 -15.10
N GLU A 421 -1.72 4.64 -16.05
CA GLU A 421 -2.89 5.51 -16.13
C GLU A 421 -3.69 5.05 -17.34
N CYS A 422 -4.90 4.53 -17.10
CA CYS A 422 -5.79 4.05 -18.15
C CYS A 422 -6.35 5.22 -18.96
N ARG A 423 -5.79 5.48 -20.15
CA ARG A 423 -6.46 6.36 -21.13
C ARG A 423 -7.59 5.59 -21.80
N GLY A 424 -8.84 5.97 -21.50
CA GLY A 424 -10.03 5.34 -22.05
C GLY A 424 -10.17 5.52 -23.57
N GLN A 425 -10.85 4.58 -24.23
CA GLN A 425 -11.01 4.55 -25.68
C GLN A 425 -11.98 5.64 -26.17
N LYS A 426 -11.61 6.30 -27.27
CA LYS A 426 -12.50 7.18 -28.05
C LYS A 426 -13.49 6.32 -28.84
N GLY A 427 -14.79 6.50 -28.59
CA GLY A 427 -15.88 6.06 -29.47
C GLY A 427 -16.52 4.72 -29.10
N ASP A 428 -17.73 4.79 -28.57
CA ASP A 428 -18.85 3.91 -28.91
C ASP A 428 -20.13 4.73 -28.63
N THR A 429 -20.65 5.37 -29.68
CA THR A 429 -22.06 5.75 -29.75
C THR A 429 -22.85 4.45 -29.66
N GLY A 430 -23.44 4.17 -28.50
CA GLY A 430 -24.32 3.02 -28.33
C GLY A 430 -25.52 3.17 -29.26
N SER A 431 -25.58 2.33 -30.29
CA SER A 431 -26.85 1.89 -30.85
C SER A 431 -27.29 0.68 -30.05
N VAL A 432 -28.27 0.88 -29.17
CA VAL A 432 -29.30 -0.11 -28.86
C VAL A 432 -30.62 0.63 -28.91
#